data_AF-A0A6G5RRK7-F1
#
_entry.id   AF-A0A6G5RRK7-F1
#
_cell.length_a   1.000
_cell.length_b   1.000
_cell.length_c   1.000
_cell.angle_alpha   90.00
_cell.angle_beta   90.00
_cell.angle_gamma   90.00
#
_symmetry.space_group_name_H-M   'P 1'
#
loop_
_entity.id
_entity.type
_entity.pdbx_description
1 polymer ?
#
loop_
_entity_poly.entity_id
_entity_poly.type
_entity_poly.pdbx_seq_one_letter_code
_entity_poly.pdbx_strand_id
1 'polypeptide(L)'
;MGELRENPITAVRWQKPKVSNQVDPRVVANPEQARNLMAAVSYVGGYRRARGRRLVGLFAAMYFGGLRPAEAVGLVETDLKLPKQGWGSALLHRTRPSVGKQWTDSGETHDDRGLKNRPTEDVRRVPIPPHLVAVLREHLATFGTADDGRLFFSEKGSVVPSSTYYRVWQEARLLALPPAVAASPLASRPYDLRHSALSTWLNAGVDPTEVAERAGNSVEVLLTRYAKCLDGRQDVANRRIEDLLREYE
;
A
#
# COMPACT_ATOMS: atom_id res chain seq x y z
N MET A 1 3.17 42.10 -37.98
CA MET A 1 2.88 40.84 -37.27
C MET A 1 1.89 41.15 -36.17
N GLY A 2 0.75 40.48 -36.16
CA GLY A 2 -0.38 40.79 -35.27
C GLY A 2 -0.13 40.29 -33.86
N GLU A 3 0.01 41.22 -32.92
CA GLU A 3 -0.02 40.94 -31.49
C GLU A 3 -1.48 40.74 -31.06
N LEU A 4 -1.78 39.61 -30.43
CA LEU A 4 -3.08 39.35 -29.84
C LEU A 4 -3.23 40.24 -28.59
N ARG A 5 -4.28 41.07 -28.57
CA ARG A 5 -4.54 42.04 -27.48
C ARG A 5 -4.83 41.36 -26.13
N GLU A 6 -5.28 40.11 -26.14
CA GLU A 6 -5.55 39.33 -24.93
C GLU A 6 -5.21 37.85 -25.15
N ASN A 7 -4.95 37.15 -24.05
CA ASN A 7 -4.63 35.74 -24.06
C ASN A 7 -5.86 34.91 -24.51
N PRO A 8 -5.81 34.16 -25.62
CA PRO A 8 -6.96 33.36 -26.08
C PRO A 8 -7.33 32.21 -25.13
N ILE A 9 -6.45 31.84 -24.19
CA ILE A 9 -6.71 30.80 -23.18
C ILE A 9 -7.71 31.28 -22.12
N THR A 10 -7.86 32.59 -21.87
CA THR A 10 -8.86 33.09 -20.92
C THR A 10 -10.31 32.85 -21.38
N ALA A 11 -10.54 32.66 -22.69
CA ALA A 11 -11.84 32.27 -23.24
C ALA A 11 -12.14 30.75 -23.09
N VAL A 12 -11.12 29.94 -22.78
CA VAL A 12 -11.26 28.49 -22.62
C VAL A 12 -11.47 28.19 -21.13
N ARG A 13 -12.72 28.01 -20.73
CA ARG A 13 -13.07 27.37 -19.45
C ARG A 13 -12.73 25.88 -19.53
N TRP A 14 -11.46 25.54 -19.34
CA TRP A 14 -11.08 24.15 -19.16
C TRP A 14 -11.61 23.65 -17.81
N GLN A 15 -12.69 22.88 -17.86
CA GLN A 15 -13.15 22.14 -16.69
C GLN A 15 -12.23 20.92 -16.54
N LYS A 16 -11.38 20.93 -15.50
CA LYS A 16 -10.58 19.76 -15.13
C LYS A 16 -11.54 18.56 -15.04
N PRO A 17 -11.29 17.47 -15.79
CA PRO A 17 -12.10 16.27 -15.67
C PRO A 17 -12.21 15.89 -14.20
N LYS A 18 -13.42 15.58 -13.72
CA LYS A 18 -13.59 15.03 -12.37
C LYS A 18 -12.80 13.73 -12.29
N VAL A 19 -11.63 13.79 -11.67
CA VAL A 19 -10.86 12.59 -11.38
C VAL A 19 -11.64 11.82 -10.32
N SER A 20 -12.03 10.60 -10.64
CA SER A 20 -12.67 9.70 -9.67
C SER A 20 -11.66 9.41 -8.57
N ASN A 21 -11.91 9.89 -7.35
CA ASN A 21 -11.14 9.52 -6.16
C ASN A 21 -11.33 8.05 -5.72
N GLN A 22 -12.18 7.29 -6.43
CA GLN A 22 -12.50 5.91 -6.14
C GLN A 22 -11.45 4.96 -6.76
N VAL A 23 -11.07 3.95 -5.99
CA VAL A 23 -10.21 2.86 -6.45
C VAL A 23 -10.96 2.03 -7.48
N ASP A 24 -10.28 1.77 -8.60
CA ASP A 24 -10.73 0.81 -9.60
C ASP A 24 -10.55 -0.62 -9.05
N PRO A 25 -11.62 -1.41 -8.87
CA PRO A 25 -11.51 -2.78 -8.36
C PRO A 25 -10.55 -3.68 -9.16
N ARG A 26 -10.29 -3.37 -10.44
CA ARG A 26 -9.38 -4.15 -11.29
C ARG A 26 -7.92 -4.07 -10.85
N VAL A 27 -7.53 -3.10 -10.02
CA VAL A 27 -6.15 -3.02 -9.49
C VAL A 27 -5.95 -3.89 -8.25
N VAL A 28 -7.04 -4.35 -7.63
CA VAL A 28 -7.01 -5.05 -6.34
C VAL A 28 -6.67 -6.53 -6.54
N ALA A 29 -5.57 -6.97 -5.92
CA ALA A 29 -5.17 -8.36 -5.87
C ALA A 29 -5.85 -9.09 -4.69
N ASN A 30 -6.43 -10.25 -4.97
CA ASN A 30 -6.94 -11.13 -3.92
C ASN A 30 -5.78 -11.79 -3.13
N PRO A 31 -6.05 -12.44 -1.98
CA PRO A 31 -5.00 -13.02 -1.15
C PRO A 31 -4.15 -14.09 -1.83
N GLU A 32 -4.72 -14.85 -2.77
CA GLU A 32 -3.98 -15.86 -3.52
C GLU A 32 -3.02 -15.22 -4.53
N GLN A 33 -3.51 -14.27 -5.34
CA GLN A 33 -2.71 -13.50 -6.28
C GLN A 33 -1.57 -12.77 -5.57
N ALA A 34 -1.83 -12.19 -4.40
CA ALA A 34 -0.82 -11.52 -3.60
C ALA A 34 0.26 -12.48 -3.11
N ARG A 35 -0.10 -13.68 -2.63
CA ARG A 35 0.89 -14.70 -2.25
C ARG A 35 1.74 -15.13 -3.45
N ASN A 36 1.13 -15.34 -4.62
CA ASN A 36 1.85 -15.70 -5.84
C ASN A 36 2.82 -14.58 -6.27
N LEU A 37 2.40 -13.31 -6.17
CA LEU A 37 3.27 -12.16 -6.42
C LEU A 37 4.43 -12.09 -5.42
N MET A 38 4.21 -12.31 -4.12
CA MET A 38 5.29 -12.34 -3.12
C MET A 38 6.27 -13.50 -3.38
N ALA A 39 5.75 -14.68 -3.75
CA ALA A 39 6.57 -15.81 -4.14
C ALA A 39 7.44 -15.45 -5.36
N ALA A 40 6.86 -14.86 -6.40
CA ALA A 40 7.60 -14.42 -7.59
C ALA A 40 8.66 -13.35 -7.27
N VAL A 41 8.37 -12.41 -6.37
CA VAL A 41 9.37 -11.43 -5.89
C VAL A 41 10.61 -12.16 -5.36
N SER A 42 10.46 -13.29 -4.67
CA SER A 42 11.61 -14.04 -4.14
C SER A 42 12.57 -14.56 -5.24
N TYR A 43 12.09 -14.75 -6.47
CA TYR A 43 12.90 -15.20 -7.61
C TYR A 43 13.61 -14.06 -8.36
N VAL A 44 13.25 -12.80 -8.10
CA VAL A 44 13.80 -11.66 -8.83
C VAL A 44 15.26 -11.39 -8.42
N GLY A 45 16.15 -11.30 -9.41
CA GLY A 45 17.55 -10.92 -9.20
C GLY A 45 18.49 -12.05 -8.74
N GLY A 46 18.06 -13.32 -8.85
CA GLY A 46 18.91 -14.49 -8.62
C GLY A 46 19.37 -14.68 -7.16
N TYR A 47 20.03 -15.81 -6.88
CA TYR A 47 20.36 -16.22 -5.51
C TYR A 47 21.39 -15.33 -4.82
N ARG A 48 22.49 -14.98 -5.50
CA ARG A 48 23.60 -14.21 -4.90
C ARG A 48 23.22 -12.78 -4.57
N ARG A 49 22.56 -12.10 -5.51
CA ARG A 49 22.20 -10.70 -5.37
C ARG A 49 20.92 -10.52 -4.54
N ALA A 50 20.01 -11.49 -4.60
CA ALA A 50 18.81 -11.56 -3.78
C ALA A 50 17.97 -10.25 -3.79
N ARG A 51 18.00 -9.49 -4.90
CA ARG A 51 17.36 -8.17 -5.02
C ARG A 51 15.87 -8.24 -4.66
N GLY A 52 15.22 -9.30 -5.12
CA GLY A 52 13.82 -9.58 -4.86
C GLY A 52 13.57 -10.11 -3.46
N ARG A 53 14.30 -11.13 -3.01
CA ARG A 53 14.13 -11.71 -1.66
C ARG A 53 14.25 -10.68 -0.54
N ARG A 54 15.18 -9.72 -0.65
CA ARG A 54 15.33 -8.61 0.30
C ARG A 54 14.12 -7.67 0.37
N LEU A 55 13.21 -7.74 -0.59
CA LEU A 55 12.03 -6.88 -0.71
C LEU A 55 10.71 -7.64 -0.52
N VAL A 56 10.72 -8.96 -0.31
CA VAL A 56 9.48 -9.72 -0.04
C VAL A 56 8.76 -9.15 1.18
N GLY A 57 9.50 -8.90 2.27
CA GLY A 57 8.93 -8.28 3.48
C GLY A 57 8.36 -6.87 3.23
N LEU A 58 8.97 -6.10 2.33
CA LEU A 58 8.53 -4.75 1.98
C LEU A 58 7.13 -4.79 1.34
N PHE A 59 6.97 -5.60 0.29
CA PHE A 59 5.68 -5.73 -0.39
C PHE A 59 4.64 -6.45 0.47
N ALA A 60 5.06 -7.43 1.28
CA ALA A 60 4.20 -8.09 2.25
C ALA A 60 3.67 -7.08 3.29
N ALA A 61 4.49 -6.13 3.75
CA ALA A 61 4.05 -5.08 4.66
C ALA A 61 3.01 -4.15 4.02
N MET A 62 3.15 -3.84 2.72
CA MET A 62 2.14 -3.08 1.98
C MET A 62 0.82 -3.85 1.83
N TYR A 63 0.88 -5.16 1.56
CA TYR A 63 -0.31 -5.99 1.30
C TYR A 63 -1.02 -6.46 2.58
N PHE A 64 -0.29 -7.00 3.55
CA PHE A 64 -0.87 -7.57 4.75
C PHE A 64 -0.99 -6.55 5.90
N GLY A 65 -0.13 -5.54 5.92
CA GLY A 65 -0.16 -4.46 6.92
C GLY A 65 -0.81 -3.19 6.40
N GLY A 66 -1.11 -3.10 5.09
CA GLY A 66 -1.67 -1.90 4.48
C GLY A 66 -0.73 -0.70 4.52
N LEU A 67 0.58 -0.87 4.73
CA LEU A 67 1.53 0.25 4.84
C LEU A 67 1.63 1.04 3.54
N ARG A 68 1.82 2.36 3.63
CA ARG A 68 2.26 3.16 2.49
C ARG A 68 3.68 2.75 2.09
N PRO A 69 4.11 2.90 0.82
CA PRO A 69 5.47 2.56 0.42
C PRO A 69 6.54 3.24 1.26
N ALA A 70 6.36 4.51 1.62
CA ALA A 70 7.30 5.25 2.48
C ALA A 70 7.36 4.68 3.91
N GLU A 71 6.21 4.29 4.48
CA GLU A 71 6.14 3.66 5.80
C GLU A 71 6.82 2.28 5.78
N ALA A 72 6.60 1.49 4.72
CA ALA A 72 7.24 0.19 4.56
C ALA A 72 8.76 0.31 4.41
N VAL A 73 9.26 1.25 3.59
CA VAL A 73 10.71 1.50 3.43
C VAL A 73 11.34 1.98 4.74
N GLY A 74 10.62 2.78 5.52
CA GLY A 74 11.09 3.33 6.79
C GLY A 74 10.93 2.40 8.00
N LEU A 75 10.51 1.14 7.81
CA LEU A 75 10.24 0.23 8.92
C LEU A 75 11.55 -0.14 9.65
N VAL A 76 11.56 0.04 10.98
CA VAL A 76 12.71 -0.21 11.86
C VAL A 76 12.38 -1.37 12.81
N GLU A 77 13.39 -2.16 13.20
CA GLU A 77 13.19 -3.33 14.08
C GLU A 77 12.59 -2.94 15.44
N THR A 78 13.00 -1.82 16.01
CA THR A 78 12.53 -1.32 17.31
C THR A 78 11.04 -1.00 17.32
N ASP A 79 10.46 -0.72 16.15
CA ASP A 79 9.04 -0.39 15.98
C ASP A 79 8.17 -1.63 15.81
N LEU A 80 8.77 -2.82 15.81
CA LEU A 80 8.08 -4.08 15.55
C LEU A 80 7.97 -4.96 16.80
N LYS A 81 6.78 -5.52 17.00
CA LYS A 81 6.56 -6.66 17.90
C LYS A 81 6.24 -7.87 17.06
N LEU A 82 7.18 -8.80 16.98
CA LEU A 82 7.12 -10.00 16.12
C LEU A 82 7.13 -11.28 16.98
N PRO A 83 5.99 -11.67 17.60
CA PRO A 83 5.94 -12.89 18.40
C PRO A 83 6.23 -14.14 17.54
N LYS A 84 6.60 -15.25 18.19
CA LYS A 84 6.86 -16.53 17.48
C LYS A 84 5.60 -17.06 16.76
N GLN A 85 4.42 -16.79 17.33
CA GLN A 85 3.12 -17.19 16.78
C GLN A 85 2.10 -16.08 17.07
N GLY A 86 1.07 -15.98 16.22
CA GLY A 86 -0.02 -15.02 16.40
C GLY A 86 0.28 -13.63 15.83
N TRP A 87 -0.55 -12.67 16.24
CA TRP A 87 -0.53 -11.29 15.74
C TRP A 87 0.62 -10.49 16.34
N GLY A 88 1.26 -9.69 15.50
CA GLY A 88 2.27 -8.72 15.90
C GLY A 88 1.72 -7.29 15.85
N SER A 89 2.61 -6.32 16.01
CA SER A 89 2.27 -4.92 15.76
C SER A 89 3.46 -4.16 15.17
N ALA A 90 3.17 -3.19 14.30
CA ALA A 90 4.13 -2.20 13.81
C ALA A 90 3.74 -0.81 14.31
N LEU A 91 4.71 -0.06 14.82
CA LEU A 91 4.57 1.35 15.15
C LEU A 91 4.93 2.18 13.91
N LEU A 92 3.97 2.93 13.38
CA LEU A 92 4.17 3.72 12.15
C LEU A 92 4.18 5.20 12.48
N HIS A 93 5.33 5.82 12.22
CA HIS A 93 5.48 7.26 12.27
C HIS A 93 4.91 7.88 10.99
N ARG A 94 4.10 8.95 11.11
CA ARG A 94 3.65 9.70 9.93
C ARG A 94 4.87 10.25 9.18
N THR A 95 5.24 9.60 8.08
CA THR A 95 6.24 10.13 7.15
C THR A 95 5.72 11.44 6.56
N ARG A 96 6.52 12.52 6.66
CA ARG A 96 6.35 13.69 5.80
C ARG A 96 6.41 13.18 4.35
N PRO A 97 5.49 13.56 3.45
CA PRO A 97 5.63 13.18 2.05
C PRO A 97 7.00 13.64 1.58
N SER A 98 7.85 12.70 1.12
CA SER A 98 9.13 13.08 0.53
C SER A 98 8.79 13.84 -0.75
N VAL A 99 9.04 15.14 -0.73
CA VAL A 99 8.99 15.97 -1.94
C VAL A 99 10.08 15.46 -2.88
N GLY A 100 9.68 14.64 -3.84
CA GLY A 100 10.48 14.31 -5.02
C GLY A 100 10.00 15.18 -6.17
N LYS A 101 10.64 16.33 -6.38
CA LYS A 101 10.39 17.27 -7.49
C LYS A 101 10.75 16.71 -8.88
N GLN A 102 10.93 15.41 -9.04
CA GLN A 102 11.33 14.80 -10.30
C GLN A 102 10.64 13.44 -10.45
N TRP A 103 9.74 13.40 -11.43
CA TRP A 103 9.04 12.24 -11.96
C TRP A 103 7.87 11.69 -11.14
N THR A 104 6.70 12.31 -11.35
CA THR A 104 5.42 11.59 -11.33
C THR A 104 5.01 11.34 -12.78
N ASP A 105 4.90 10.09 -13.18
CA ASP A 105 4.23 9.69 -14.43
C ASP A 105 2.75 9.35 -14.16
N SER A 106 2.16 10.04 -13.17
CA SER A 106 0.82 9.77 -12.67
C SER A 106 -0.07 11.01 -12.54
N GLY A 107 0.35 12.17 -13.05
CA GLY A 107 -0.55 13.31 -13.29
C GLY A 107 -1.33 13.85 -12.09
N GLU A 108 -0.99 13.49 -10.85
CA GLU A 108 -1.60 14.04 -9.65
C GLU A 108 -0.63 14.99 -8.96
N THR A 109 -0.93 16.28 -9.11
CA THR A 109 -0.29 17.40 -8.46
C THR A 109 -0.54 17.34 -6.95
N HIS A 110 0.51 17.62 -6.19
CA HIS A 110 0.50 18.00 -4.78
C HIS A 110 -0.77 18.77 -4.38
N ASP A 111 -1.40 18.37 -3.27
CA ASP A 111 -2.14 19.32 -2.44
C ASP A 111 -1.25 19.69 -1.25
N ASP A 112 -0.39 20.68 -1.49
CA ASP A 112 0.11 21.57 -0.44
C ASP A 112 -0.99 22.63 -0.22
N ARG A 113 -1.92 22.33 0.68
CA ARG A 113 -2.78 23.36 1.27
C ARG A 113 -2.53 23.43 2.76
N GLY A 114 -1.72 24.43 3.13
CA GLY A 114 -2.00 25.26 4.29
C GLY A 114 -1.74 24.61 5.65
N LEU A 115 -0.48 24.72 6.07
CA LEU A 115 -0.02 24.62 7.44
C LEU A 115 -0.89 25.47 8.41
N LYS A 116 -1.61 24.81 9.33
CA LYS A 116 -1.94 25.36 10.65
C LYS A 116 -1.84 24.23 11.68
N ASN A 117 -0.78 24.31 12.48
CA ASN A 117 -0.55 23.66 13.78
C ASN A 117 -1.34 22.37 14.06
N ARG A 118 -0.70 21.22 13.85
CA ARG A 118 -1.04 20.00 14.58
C ARG A 118 0.21 19.36 15.18
N PRO A 119 0.06 18.74 16.37
CA PRO A 119 1.18 18.37 17.22
C PRO A 119 2.10 17.39 16.52
N THR A 120 3.37 17.53 16.89
CA THR A 120 4.49 16.63 16.65
C THR A 120 4.05 15.16 16.80
N GLU A 121 4.39 14.34 15.79
CA GLU A 121 4.34 12.86 15.85
C GLU A 121 2.97 12.21 16.09
N ASP A 122 2.13 12.21 15.05
CA ASP A 122 1.01 11.26 14.97
C ASP A 122 1.58 9.86 14.66
N VAL A 123 1.81 9.09 15.72
CA VAL A 123 2.29 7.70 15.65
C VAL A 123 1.09 6.78 15.80
N ARG A 124 0.93 5.83 14.88
CA ARG A 124 -0.15 4.83 14.96
C ARG A 124 0.40 3.42 15.09
N ARG A 125 -0.25 2.63 15.93
CA ARG A 125 0.05 1.20 16.07
C ARG A 125 -0.83 0.40 15.13
N VAL A 126 -0.22 -0.33 14.21
CA VAL A 126 -0.94 -1.19 13.26
C VAL A 126 -0.75 -2.65 13.68
N PRO A 127 -1.81 -3.39 13.99
CA PRO A 127 -1.72 -4.84 14.20
C PRO A 127 -1.35 -5.50 12.86
N ILE A 128 -0.33 -6.36 12.88
CA ILE A 128 0.14 -7.08 11.70
C ILE A 128 -0.20 -8.57 11.82
N PRO A 129 -0.79 -9.19 10.79
CA PRO A 129 -1.28 -10.56 10.87
C PRO A 129 -0.13 -11.58 10.99
N PRO A 130 -0.40 -12.81 11.48
CA PRO A 130 0.64 -13.84 11.68
C PRO A 130 1.47 -14.13 10.43
N HIS A 131 0.87 -14.05 9.24
CA HIS A 131 1.56 -14.22 7.97
C HIS A 131 2.64 -13.16 7.75
N LEU A 132 2.35 -11.88 8.03
CA LEU A 132 3.32 -10.81 7.92
C LEU A 132 4.40 -10.93 9.01
N VAL A 133 4.03 -11.34 10.22
CA VAL A 133 5.00 -11.61 11.30
C VAL A 133 6.01 -12.66 10.86
N ALA A 134 5.56 -13.78 10.29
CA ALA A 134 6.43 -14.83 9.79
C ALA A 134 7.41 -14.32 8.72
N VAL A 135 6.90 -13.58 7.73
CA VAL A 135 7.72 -13.01 6.65
C VAL A 135 8.77 -12.03 7.19
N LEU A 136 8.41 -11.14 8.12
CA LEU A 136 9.35 -10.17 8.70
C LEU A 136 10.41 -10.87 9.58
N ARG A 137 10.02 -11.91 10.32
CA ARG A 137 10.97 -12.72 11.10
C ARG A 137 11.97 -13.46 10.21
N GLU A 138 11.50 -14.05 9.12
CA GLU A 138 12.36 -14.71 8.13
C GLU A 138 13.32 -13.71 7.48
N HIS A 139 12.83 -12.52 7.13
CA HIS A 139 13.65 -11.44 6.60
C HIS A 139 14.77 -11.06 7.58
N LEU A 140 14.43 -10.80 8.84
CA LEU A 140 15.42 -10.46 9.89
C LEU A 140 16.45 -11.57 10.08
N ALA A 141 16.01 -12.83 10.14
CA ALA A 141 16.91 -13.98 10.29
C ALA A 141 17.86 -14.15 9.08
N THR A 142 17.42 -13.77 7.88
CA THR A 142 18.19 -13.97 6.64
C THR A 142 19.10 -12.79 6.30
N PHE A 143 18.63 -11.57 6.53
CA PHE A 143 19.29 -10.35 6.03
C PHE A 143 19.71 -9.39 7.13
N GLY A 144 19.24 -9.56 8.37
CA GLY A 144 19.45 -8.62 9.46
C GLY A 144 18.80 -7.26 9.19
N THR A 145 19.40 -6.22 9.75
CA THR A 145 19.02 -4.82 9.59
C THR A 145 20.18 -4.01 9.00
N ALA A 146 19.89 -2.79 8.55
CA ALA A 146 20.93 -1.78 8.37
C ALA A 146 21.49 -1.32 9.73
N ASP A 147 22.59 -0.56 9.70
CA ASP A 147 23.24 -0.01 10.91
C ASP A 147 22.31 0.87 11.75
N ASP A 148 21.32 1.50 11.11
CA ASP A 148 20.29 2.33 11.74
C ASP A 148 19.01 1.56 12.10
N GLY A 149 19.03 0.23 12.02
CA GLY A 149 17.92 -0.66 12.41
C GLY A 149 16.83 -0.84 11.35
N ARG A 150 16.94 -0.20 10.18
CA ARG A 150 15.96 -0.37 9.10
C ARG A 150 15.94 -1.82 8.59
N LEU A 151 14.74 -2.37 8.40
CA LEU A 151 14.58 -3.72 7.86
C LEU A 151 15.00 -3.79 6.39
N PHE A 152 14.59 -2.80 5.59
CA PHE A 152 14.82 -2.81 4.16
C PHE A 152 15.86 -1.77 3.76
N PHE A 153 16.96 -2.26 3.21
CA PHE A 153 18.11 -1.45 2.83
C PHE A 153 18.73 -1.98 1.53
N SER A 154 19.43 -1.09 0.84
CA SER A 154 20.19 -1.45 -0.36
C SER A 154 21.40 -2.30 -0.01
N GLU A 155 22.05 -2.91 -1.01
CA GLU A 155 23.33 -3.62 -0.83
C GLU A 155 24.42 -2.76 -0.15
N LYS A 156 24.30 -1.43 -0.20
CA LYS A 156 25.21 -0.46 0.41
C LYS A 156 24.72 0.05 1.79
N GLY A 157 23.67 -0.53 2.37
CA GLY A 157 23.08 -0.07 3.66
C GLY A 157 22.16 1.16 3.55
N SER A 158 22.06 1.78 2.37
CA SER A 158 21.24 2.98 2.18
C SER A 158 19.74 2.68 2.07
N VAL A 159 18.90 3.72 2.07
CA VAL A 159 17.46 3.62 1.80
C VAL A 159 17.22 2.99 0.44
N VAL A 160 16.26 2.06 0.36
CA VAL A 160 15.84 1.45 -0.92
C VAL A 160 15.13 2.51 -1.77
N PRO A 161 15.67 2.87 -2.95
CA PRO A 161 15.03 3.86 -3.82
C PRO A 161 13.70 3.33 -4.39
N SER A 162 12.77 4.25 -4.66
CA SER A 162 11.46 3.88 -5.24
C SER A 162 11.57 3.16 -6.58
N SER A 163 12.44 3.64 -7.44
CA SER A 163 12.75 2.99 -8.73
C SER A 163 13.24 1.56 -8.57
N THR A 164 13.93 1.24 -7.47
CA THR A 164 14.47 -0.10 -7.22
C THR A 164 13.38 -1.09 -6.89
N TYR A 165 12.53 -0.78 -5.90
CA TYR A 165 11.41 -1.68 -5.59
C TYR A 165 10.38 -1.69 -6.73
N TYR A 166 10.18 -0.60 -7.46
CA TYR A 166 9.26 -0.60 -8.60
C TYR A 166 9.72 -1.55 -9.71
N ARG A 167 11.02 -1.53 -10.04
CA ARG A 167 11.59 -2.44 -11.04
C ARG A 167 11.44 -3.90 -10.62
N VAL A 168 11.76 -4.22 -9.37
CA VAL A 168 11.58 -5.59 -8.83
C VAL A 168 10.11 -6.01 -8.92
N TRP A 169 9.19 -5.10 -8.61
CA TRP A 169 7.76 -5.38 -8.70
C TRP A 169 7.31 -5.70 -10.12
N GLN A 170 7.73 -4.91 -11.13
CA GLN A 170 7.37 -5.18 -12.52
C GLN A 170 7.94 -6.52 -13.01
N GLU A 171 9.20 -6.83 -12.67
CA GLU A 171 9.80 -8.13 -12.98
C GLU A 171 8.99 -9.27 -12.34
N ALA A 172 8.59 -9.13 -11.06
CA ALA A 172 7.80 -10.13 -10.37
C ALA A 172 6.40 -10.33 -10.97
N ARG A 173 5.74 -9.26 -11.44
CA ARG A 173 4.42 -9.36 -12.10
C ARG A 173 4.48 -10.23 -13.35
N LEU A 174 5.55 -10.12 -14.15
CA LEU A 174 5.74 -10.93 -15.36
C LEU A 174 6.01 -12.41 -15.04
N LEU A 175 6.55 -12.70 -13.85
CA LEU A 175 6.79 -14.07 -13.38
C LEU A 175 5.53 -14.69 -12.74
N ALA A 176 4.73 -13.89 -12.04
CA ALA A 176 3.59 -14.39 -11.25
C ALA A 176 2.28 -14.51 -12.02
N LEU A 177 2.08 -13.69 -13.06
CA LEU A 177 0.78 -13.51 -13.70
C LEU A 177 0.80 -14.01 -15.15
N PRO A 178 -0.29 -14.63 -15.64
CA PRO A 178 -0.45 -14.89 -17.06
C PRO A 178 -0.31 -13.60 -17.89
N PRO A 179 0.23 -13.65 -19.12
CA PRO A 179 0.52 -12.44 -19.91
C PRO A 179 -0.64 -11.45 -20.04
N ALA A 180 -1.86 -11.94 -20.27
CA ALA A 180 -3.06 -11.11 -20.36
C ALA A 180 -3.38 -10.39 -19.03
N VAL A 181 -3.14 -11.05 -17.90
CA VAL A 181 -3.36 -10.47 -16.56
C VAL A 181 -2.22 -9.50 -16.21
N ALA A 182 -0.98 -9.80 -16.58
CA ALA A 182 0.15 -8.89 -16.39
C ALA A 182 -0.01 -7.57 -17.18
N ALA A 183 -0.64 -7.64 -18.36
CA ALA A 183 -1.01 -6.47 -19.17
C ALA A 183 -2.21 -5.69 -18.60
N SER A 184 -2.96 -6.27 -17.65
CA SER A 184 -4.08 -5.61 -16.98
C SER A 184 -3.62 -4.67 -15.86
N PRO A 185 -4.51 -3.81 -15.33
CA PRO A 185 -4.23 -2.95 -14.18
C PRO A 185 -3.96 -3.69 -12.87
N LEU A 186 -4.15 -5.02 -12.82
CA LEU A 186 -4.02 -5.82 -11.59
C LEU A 186 -2.66 -5.61 -10.93
N ALA A 187 -2.69 -5.07 -9.72
CA ALA A 187 -1.52 -4.77 -8.90
C ALA A 187 -0.38 -4.11 -9.70
N SER A 188 -0.73 -3.20 -10.63
CA SER A 188 0.21 -2.59 -11.57
C SER A 188 1.35 -1.86 -10.87
N ARG A 189 1.08 -1.25 -9.72
CA ARG A 189 2.03 -0.51 -8.91
C ARG A 189 2.15 -1.16 -7.53
N PRO A 190 3.31 -1.04 -6.85
CA PRO A 190 3.44 -1.44 -5.44
C PRO A 190 2.36 -0.82 -4.53
N TYR A 191 1.96 0.44 -4.82
CA TYR A 191 0.91 1.13 -4.05
C TYR A 191 -0.46 0.43 -4.14
N ASP A 192 -0.73 -0.32 -5.22
CA ASP A 192 -1.98 -1.07 -5.39
C ASP A 192 -2.09 -2.22 -4.38
N LEU A 193 -0.99 -2.66 -3.76
CA LEU A 193 -1.02 -3.61 -2.65
C LEU A 193 -1.69 -3.04 -1.41
N ARG A 194 -1.51 -1.74 -1.15
CA ARG A 194 -2.25 -1.06 -0.08
C ARG A 194 -3.73 -0.97 -0.42
N HIS A 195 -4.08 -0.66 -1.66
CA HIS A 195 -5.48 -0.72 -2.10
C HIS A 195 -6.07 -2.11 -1.87
N SER A 196 -5.30 -3.14 -2.20
CA SER A 196 -5.71 -4.53 -2.02
C SER A 196 -5.90 -4.90 -0.56
N ALA A 197 -5.00 -4.45 0.33
CA ALA A 197 -5.09 -4.65 1.78
C ALA A 197 -6.41 -4.09 2.33
N LEU A 198 -6.66 -2.80 2.05
CA LEU A 198 -7.81 -2.07 2.58
C LEU A 198 -9.12 -2.64 2.02
N SER A 199 -9.17 -2.94 0.72
CA SER A 199 -10.32 -3.62 0.12
C SER A 199 -10.55 -5.01 0.71
N THR A 200 -9.49 -5.76 1.01
CA THR A 200 -9.60 -7.10 1.63
C THR A 200 -10.16 -7.02 3.04
N TRP A 201 -9.69 -6.09 3.89
CA TRP A 201 -10.21 -5.93 5.25
C TRP A 201 -11.65 -5.47 5.26
N LEU A 202 -11.98 -4.52 4.38
CA LEU A 202 -13.34 -4.07 4.16
C LEU A 202 -14.24 -5.23 3.71
N ASN A 203 -13.80 -6.06 2.76
CA ASN A 203 -14.57 -7.22 2.28
C ASN A 203 -14.68 -8.36 3.30
N ALA A 204 -13.66 -8.54 4.16
CA ALA A 204 -13.75 -9.37 5.36
C ALA A 204 -14.70 -8.78 6.41
N GLY A 205 -15.13 -7.52 6.21
CA GLY A 205 -16.07 -6.76 7.01
C GLY A 205 -15.54 -6.38 8.38
N VAL A 206 -14.25 -6.06 8.44
CA VAL A 206 -13.70 -5.27 9.53
C VAL A 206 -14.42 -3.91 9.55
N ASP A 207 -14.67 -3.38 10.74
CA ASP A 207 -15.30 -2.08 10.92
C ASP A 207 -14.55 -0.98 10.13
N PRO A 208 -15.24 -0.11 9.36
CA PRO A 208 -14.59 0.96 8.61
C PRO A 208 -13.75 1.92 9.47
N THR A 209 -14.10 2.13 10.73
CA THR A 209 -13.34 2.94 11.69
C THR A 209 -12.01 2.30 12.01
N GLU A 210 -12.02 1.01 12.33
CA GLU A 210 -10.81 0.21 12.58
C GLU A 210 -9.92 0.18 11.33
N VAL A 211 -10.48 -0.03 10.14
CA VAL A 211 -9.71 0.02 8.88
C VAL A 211 -9.10 1.39 8.64
N ALA A 212 -9.85 2.47 8.88
CA ALA A 212 -9.40 3.84 8.69
C ALA A 212 -8.26 4.18 9.65
N GLU A 213 -8.37 3.80 10.92
CA GLU A 213 -7.34 3.98 11.96
C GLU A 213 -6.04 3.25 11.57
N ARG A 214 -6.12 1.95 11.24
CA ARG A 214 -4.96 1.17 10.78
C ARG A 214 -4.31 1.79 9.54
N ALA A 215 -5.12 2.27 8.61
CA ALA A 215 -4.65 2.91 7.40
C ALA A 215 -4.08 4.32 7.64
N GLY A 216 -4.40 5.00 8.74
CA GLY A 216 -4.09 6.42 8.93
C GLY A 216 -4.87 7.33 7.97
N ASN A 217 -6.13 6.98 7.70
CA ASN A 217 -7.07 7.73 6.88
C ASN A 217 -8.27 8.19 7.75
N SER A 218 -9.05 9.17 7.28
CA SER A 218 -10.39 9.37 7.84
C SER A 218 -11.36 8.32 7.29
N VAL A 219 -12.43 8.03 8.04
CA VAL A 219 -13.50 7.11 7.60
C VAL A 219 -14.15 7.60 6.32
N GLU A 220 -14.41 8.90 6.20
CA GLU A 220 -14.96 9.52 5.00
C GLU A 220 -14.08 9.27 3.76
N VAL A 221 -12.76 9.48 3.87
CA VAL A 221 -11.80 9.23 2.79
C VAL A 221 -11.79 7.74 2.44
N LEU A 222 -11.85 6.85 3.44
CA LEU A 222 -11.89 5.41 3.21
C LEU A 222 -13.15 5.01 2.43
N LEU A 223 -14.34 5.35 2.92
CA LEU A 223 -15.60 4.96 2.28
C LEU A 223 -15.75 5.57 0.88
N THR A 224 -15.36 6.84 0.71
CA THR A 224 -15.36 7.50 -0.61
C THR A 224 -14.42 6.79 -1.58
N ARG A 225 -13.22 6.42 -1.13
CA ARG A 225 -12.20 5.81 -2.00
C ARG A 225 -12.50 4.34 -2.33
N TYR A 226 -13.12 3.58 -1.43
CA TYR A 226 -13.31 2.13 -1.60
C TYR A 226 -14.75 1.71 -1.88
N ALA A 227 -15.67 2.65 -2.15
CA ALA A 227 -17.07 2.36 -2.46
C ALA A 227 -17.25 1.26 -3.53
N LYS A 228 -16.51 1.32 -4.65
CA LYS A 228 -16.58 0.30 -5.72
C LYS A 228 -16.06 -1.07 -5.31
N CYS A 229 -15.18 -1.14 -4.32
CA CYS A 229 -14.65 -2.41 -3.82
C CYS A 229 -15.60 -3.10 -2.86
N LEU A 230 -16.65 -2.41 -2.39
CA LEU A 230 -17.69 -2.88 -1.49
C LEU A 230 -18.98 -3.30 -2.21
N ASP A 231 -19.03 -3.15 -3.53
CA ASP A 231 -20.21 -3.48 -4.33
C ASP A 231 -20.48 -5.00 -4.34
N GLY A 232 -21.75 -5.42 -4.25
CA GLY A 232 -22.14 -6.85 -4.21
C GLY A 232 -22.06 -7.54 -2.83
N ARG A 233 -22.04 -6.79 -1.72
CA ARG A 233 -21.92 -7.35 -0.35
C ARG A 233 -23.22 -7.69 0.37
N GLN A 234 -24.36 -7.70 -0.31
CA GLN A 234 -25.66 -7.94 0.32
C GLN A 234 -25.68 -9.29 1.07
N ASP A 235 -25.21 -10.38 0.45
CA ASP A 235 -25.23 -11.70 1.09
C ASP A 235 -24.28 -11.84 2.29
N VAL A 236 -23.17 -11.08 2.31
CA VAL A 236 -22.25 -11.05 3.46
C VAL A 236 -22.85 -10.23 4.59
N ALA A 237 -23.51 -9.11 4.27
CA ALA A 237 -24.21 -8.30 5.24
C ALA A 237 -25.40 -9.06 5.85
N ASN A 238 -26.20 -9.74 5.02
CA ASN A 238 -27.33 -10.54 5.46
C ASN A 238 -26.89 -11.66 6.40
N ARG A 239 -25.85 -12.43 6.05
CA ARG A 239 -25.30 -13.48 6.95
C ARG A 239 -24.87 -12.94 8.31
N ARG A 240 -24.25 -11.75 8.35
CA ARG A 240 -23.87 -11.12 9.62
C ARG A 240 -25.06 -10.67 10.45
N ILE A 241 -26.10 -10.17 9.81
CA ILE A 241 -27.36 -9.82 10.48
C ILE A 241 -28.00 -11.09 11.03
N GLU A 242 -28.07 -12.16 10.23
CA GLU A 242 -28.58 -13.47 10.66
C GLU A 242 -27.78 -14.03 11.84
N ASP A 243 -26.45 -14.01 11.77
CA ASP A 243 -25.58 -14.48 12.85
C ASP A 243 -25.82 -13.70 14.15
N LEU A 244 -25.94 -12.36 14.07
CA LEU A 244 -26.25 -11.53 15.23
C LEU A 244 -27.64 -11.84 15.79
N LEU A 245 -28.67 -11.96 14.94
CA LEU A 245 -30.03 -12.24 15.40
C LEU A 245 -30.12 -13.59 16.13
N ARG A 246 -29.37 -14.60 15.66
CA ARG A 246 -29.27 -15.91 16.33
C ARG A 246 -28.62 -15.85 17.71
N GLU A 247 -27.81 -14.84 18.03
CA GLU A 247 -27.25 -14.68 19.39
C GLU A 247 -28.33 -14.30 20.42
N TYR A 248 -29.51 -13.86 19.97
CA TYR A 248 -30.64 -13.46 20.81
C TYR A 248 -31.84 -14.44 20.75
N GLU A 249 -31.69 -15.57 20.07
CA GLU A 249 -32.63 -16.71 20.09
C GLU A 249 -32.17 -17.79 21.07
#